data_AF-A0A2E3W3J5-F1
#
_entry.id   AF-A0A2E3W3J5-F1
#
_cell.length_a   1.000
_cell.length_b   1.000
_cell.length_c   1.000
_cell.angle_alpha   90.00
_cell.angle_beta   90.00
_cell.angle_gamma   90.00
#
_symmetry.space_group_name_H-M   'P 1'
#
loop_
_entity.id
_entity.type
_entity.pdbx_description
1 polymer ?
#
loop_
_entity_poly.entity_id
_entity_poly.type
_entity_poly.pdbx_seq_one_letter_code
_entity_poly.pdbx_strand_id
1 'polypeptide(L)'
;MLVKIIVIFFMAGCQVKQVDTLEVLPGATSIERGKRLTFSYGCAVCHEISGINDYPGNIGPSLVNWGKQKYIAGAVPNRMPELILWLKNPQAIQKNSAMPNLNMTEEEASDIATYLYSQ
;
A
#
# COMPACT_ATOMS: atom_id res chain seq x y z
N MET A 1 -40.13 -8.06 51.06
CA MET A 1 -40.03 -7.57 49.66
C MET A 1 -38.97 -6.48 49.62
N LEU A 2 -37.74 -6.80 49.20
CA LEU A 2 -36.67 -5.82 48.97
C LEU A 2 -36.34 -5.90 47.47
N VAL A 3 -36.73 -4.85 46.74
CA VAL A 3 -36.58 -4.76 45.29
C VAL A 3 -35.12 -4.47 44.97
N LYS A 4 -34.46 -5.42 44.30
CA LYS A 4 -33.10 -5.28 43.74
C LYS A 4 -33.16 -4.30 42.57
N ILE A 5 -32.44 -3.18 42.65
CA ILE A 5 -32.15 -2.33 41.50
C ILE A 5 -30.69 -2.59 41.12
N ILE A 6 -30.50 -3.51 40.18
CA ILE A 6 -29.21 -3.72 39.51
C ILE A 6 -29.20 -2.73 38.33
N VAL A 7 -28.44 -1.66 38.45
CA VAL A 7 -28.17 -0.73 37.34
C VAL A 7 -27.16 -1.39 36.42
N ILE A 8 -27.63 -2.00 35.32
CA ILE A 8 -26.76 -2.56 34.28
C ILE A 8 -26.44 -1.44 33.29
N PHE A 9 -25.21 -0.91 33.39
CA PHE A 9 -24.68 0.08 32.47
C PHE A 9 -24.19 -0.63 31.20
N PHE A 10 -25.05 -0.77 30.20
CA PHE A 10 -24.67 -1.28 28.87
C PHE A 10 -23.91 -0.20 28.11
N MET A 11 -22.58 -0.17 28.21
CA MET A 11 -21.76 0.53 27.23
C MET A 11 -21.73 -0.31 25.94
N ALA A 12 -22.57 0.05 24.98
CA ALA A 12 -22.46 -0.43 23.62
C ALA A 12 -21.21 0.19 22.97
N GLY A 13 -20.08 -0.51 23.06
CA GLY A 13 -18.88 -0.16 22.32
C GLY A 13 -19.07 -0.45 20.84
N CYS A 14 -18.93 0.56 19.98
CA CYS A 14 -18.76 0.35 18.55
C CYS A 14 -17.43 -0.40 18.33
N GLN A 15 -17.49 -1.68 17.97
CA GLN A 15 -16.31 -2.41 17.53
C GLN A 15 -15.87 -1.85 16.18
N VAL A 16 -14.84 -1.00 16.18
CA VAL A 16 -14.08 -0.72 14.96
C VAL A 16 -13.38 -2.03 14.62
N LYS A 17 -13.86 -2.71 13.58
CA LYS A 17 -13.20 -3.90 13.04
C LYS A 17 -11.86 -3.43 12.50
N GLN A 18 -10.80 -3.69 13.25
CA GLN A 18 -9.44 -3.42 12.83
C GLN A 18 -9.20 -4.24 11.57
N VAL A 19 -9.21 -3.58 10.42
CA VAL A 19 -8.80 -4.18 9.16
C VAL A 19 -7.28 -4.27 9.27
N ASP A 20 -6.81 -5.41 9.76
CA ASP A 20 -5.39 -5.72 9.75
C ASP A 20 -4.90 -5.56 8.30
N THR A 21 -3.91 -4.71 8.11
CA THR A 21 -3.32 -4.29 6.84
C THR A 21 -2.58 -5.42 6.10
N LEU A 22 -2.87 -6.68 6.43
CA LEU A 22 -2.15 -7.88 6.00
C LEU A 22 -3.12 -9.00 5.58
N GLU A 23 -4.26 -8.68 4.98
CA GLU A 23 -4.97 -9.68 4.19
C GLU A 23 -4.15 -9.95 2.91
N VAL A 24 -3.06 -10.70 3.10
CA VAL A 24 -2.10 -11.15 2.10
C VAL A 24 -2.88 -12.07 1.15
N LEU A 25 -3.02 -11.62 -0.10
CA LEU A 25 -3.58 -12.43 -1.16
C LEU A 25 -2.83 -13.77 -1.25
N PRO A 26 -3.50 -14.90 -1.49
CA PRO A 26 -2.85 -16.20 -1.57
C PRO A 26 -1.93 -16.26 -2.80
N GLY A 27 -0.64 -16.02 -2.53
CA GLY A 27 0.50 -15.99 -3.43
C GLY A 27 1.64 -15.35 -2.62
N ALA A 28 2.64 -16.13 -2.23
CA ALA A 28 3.60 -15.72 -1.20
C ALA A 28 4.38 -14.46 -1.64
N THR A 29 3.97 -13.31 -1.13
CA THR A 29 4.65 -12.04 -1.45
C THR A 29 6.03 -12.02 -0.80
N SER A 30 7.06 -11.63 -1.55
CA SER A 30 8.45 -11.60 -1.10
C SER A 30 9.00 -10.18 -1.09
N ILE A 31 9.36 -9.67 0.10
CA ILE A 31 10.03 -8.36 0.28
C ILE A 31 11.32 -8.31 -0.55
N GLU A 32 12.12 -9.37 -0.51
CA GLU A 32 13.40 -9.43 -1.24
C GLU A 32 13.21 -9.39 -2.76
N ARG A 33 12.22 -10.11 -3.28
CA ARG A 33 11.88 -10.04 -4.71
C ARG A 33 11.33 -8.66 -5.06
N GLY A 34 10.44 -8.11 -4.23
CA GLY A 34 9.89 -6.77 -4.39
C GLY A 34 10.96 -5.69 -4.49
N LYS A 35 11.99 -5.77 -3.63
CA LYS A 35 13.16 -4.88 -3.69
C LYS A 35 13.90 -4.98 -5.03
N ARG A 36 14.19 -6.20 -5.49
CA ARG A 36 14.88 -6.43 -6.78
C ARG A 36 14.05 -5.95 -7.96
N LEU A 37 12.74 -6.19 -7.94
CA LEU A 37 11.83 -5.74 -8.99
C LEU A 37 11.72 -4.21 -8.99
N THR A 38 11.66 -3.58 -7.82
CA THR A 38 11.64 -2.11 -7.70
C THR A 38 12.88 -1.49 -8.34
N PHE A 39 14.05 -2.12 -8.18
CA PHE A 39 15.26 -1.72 -8.91
C PHE A 39 15.14 -2.00 -10.41
N SER A 40 14.73 -3.20 -10.80
CA SER A 40 14.71 -3.66 -12.20
C SER A 40 13.72 -2.90 -13.10
N TYR A 41 12.56 -2.52 -12.55
CA TYR A 41 11.59 -1.67 -13.24
C TYR A 41 11.98 -0.19 -13.29
N GLY A 42 13.11 0.19 -12.67
CA GLY A 42 13.61 1.57 -12.70
C GLY A 42 12.78 2.54 -11.86
N CYS A 43 12.08 2.07 -10.81
CA CYS A 43 11.25 2.94 -9.97
C CYS A 43 12.04 4.13 -9.40
N ALA A 44 13.33 3.91 -9.08
CA ALA A 44 14.22 4.94 -8.55
C ALA A 44 14.64 6.03 -9.55
N VAL A 45 14.35 5.87 -10.85
CA VAL A 45 14.56 6.92 -11.86
C VAL A 45 13.61 8.09 -11.63
N CYS A 46 12.44 7.84 -11.04
CA CYS A 46 11.43 8.87 -10.78
C CYS A 46 11.23 9.15 -9.29
N HIS A 47 11.40 8.14 -8.44
CA HIS A 47 11.06 8.19 -7.03
C HIS A 47 12.27 8.01 -6.12
N GLU A 48 12.25 8.66 -4.97
CA GLU A 48 13.09 8.28 -3.83
C GLU A 48 12.48 7.08 -3.11
N ILE A 49 13.27 6.02 -2.89
CA ILE A 49 12.85 4.76 -2.27
C ILE A 49 13.96 4.23 -1.37
N SER A 50 13.67 3.89 -0.12
CA SER A 50 14.67 3.50 0.87
C SER A 50 15.40 2.21 0.48
N GLY A 51 16.70 2.31 0.23
CA GLY A 51 17.57 1.14 -0.03
C GLY A 51 17.56 0.63 -1.47
N ILE A 52 17.10 1.43 -2.44
CA ILE A 52 17.15 1.11 -3.87
C ILE A 52 18.30 1.82 -4.60
N ASN A 53 18.47 3.13 -4.43
CA ASN A 53 19.52 3.91 -5.09
C ASN A 53 19.88 5.14 -4.25
N ASP A 54 21.17 5.49 -4.25
CA ASP A 54 21.70 6.64 -3.51
C ASP A 54 21.43 7.98 -4.22
N TYR A 55 21.12 7.94 -5.52
CA TYR A 55 20.81 9.11 -6.36
C TYR A 55 19.46 8.94 -7.05
N PRO A 56 18.34 9.07 -6.31
CA PRO A 56 17.01 8.93 -6.88
C PRO A 56 16.63 10.15 -7.75
N GLY A 57 15.75 9.93 -8.71
CA GLY A 57 15.08 11.03 -9.40
C GLY A 57 14.01 11.69 -8.53
N ASN A 58 13.51 12.85 -9.00
CA ASN A 58 12.51 13.67 -8.29
C ASN A 58 11.28 13.98 -9.16
N ILE A 59 11.02 13.18 -10.18
CA ILE A 59 9.89 13.36 -11.10
C ILE A 59 8.58 12.98 -10.38
N GLY A 60 8.61 11.87 -9.64
CA GLY A 60 7.53 11.44 -8.77
C GLY A 60 7.77 11.84 -7.31
N PRO A 61 6.73 11.81 -6.46
CA PRO A 61 6.90 12.03 -5.02
C PRO A 61 7.77 10.94 -4.38
N SER A 62 8.41 11.25 -3.26
CA SER A 62 9.12 10.25 -2.46
C SER A 62 8.19 9.12 -2.00
N LEU A 63 8.65 7.88 -2.09
CA LEU A 63 7.96 6.67 -1.60
C LEU A 63 8.55 6.16 -0.29
N VAL A 64 9.44 6.93 0.34
CA VAL A 64 9.99 6.64 1.67
C VAL A 64 8.86 6.65 2.71
N ASN A 65 8.90 5.72 3.67
CA ASN A 65 7.83 5.50 4.65
C ASN A 65 6.44 5.29 4.00
N TRP A 66 6.36 4.58 2.88
CA TRP A 66 5.12 4.43 2.11
C TRP A 66 3.91 3.98 2.96
N GLY A 67 4.11 3.09 3.94
CA GLY A 67 3.04 2.64 4.83
C GLY A 67 2.31 3.75 5.61
N LYS A 68 2.90 4.96 5.72
CA LYS A 68 2.26 6.13 6.35
C LYS A 68 1.40 6.95 5.38
N GLN A 69 1.52 6.73 4.08
CA GLN A 69 0.74 7.44 3.07
C GLN A 69 -0.72 7.00 3.11
N LYS A 70 -1.64 7.97 3.00
CA LYS A 70 -3.09 7.72 3.08
C LYS A 70 -3.72 7.46 1.71
N TYR A 71 -3.14 8.00 0.65
CA TYR A 71 -3.70 7.97 -0.69
C TYR A 71 -2.64 7.59 -1.71
N ILE A 72 -3.03 6.75 -2.67
CA ILE A 72 -2.24 6.46 -3.86
C ILE A 72 -2.53 7.54 -4.90
N ALA A 73 -1.47 8.20 -5.35
CA ALA A 73 -1.51 9.31 -6.29
C ALA A 73 -2.46 10.48 -5.88
N GLY A 74 -2.90 10.53 -4.62
CA GLY A 74 -3.94 11.48 -4.17
C GLY A 74 -5.35 11.18 -4.68
N ALA A 75 -5.60 10.01 -5.27
CA ALA A 75 -6.88 9.65 -5.89
C ALA A 75 -7.67 8.59 -5.12
N VAL A 76 -7.00 7.53 -4.65
CA VAL A 76 -7.66 6.39 -3.98
C VAL A 76 -7.01 6.07 -2.65
N PRO A 77 -7.73 5.49 -1.67
CA PRO A 77 -7.14 5.08 -0.39
C PRO A 77 -5.95 4.13 -0.59
N ASN A 78 -4.92 4.28 0.24
CA ASN A 78 -3.73 3.43 0.20
C ASN A 78 -4.00 2.06 0.81
N ARG A 79 -4.46 1.11 0.00
CA ARG A 79 -4.60 -0.31 0.38
C ARG A 79 -3.97 -1.20 -0.70
N MET A 80 -3.67 -2.45 -0.32
CA MET A 80 -2.97 -3.41 -1.19
C MET A 80 -3.59 -3.53 -2.59
N PRO A 81 -4.90 -3.81 -2.74
CA PRO A 81 -5.49 -4.00 -4.07
C PRO A 81 -5.40 -2.75 -4.95
N GLU A 82 -5.58 -1.57 -4.38
CA GLU A 82 -5.44 -0.31 -5.12
C GLU A 82 -4.00 -0.04 -5.54
N LEU A 83 -3.01 -0.37 -4.69
CA LEU A 83 -1.61 -0.18 -5.05
C LEU A 83 -1.20 -1.15 -6.16
N ILE A 84 -1.62 -2.41 -6.09
CA ILE A 84 -1.37 -3.40 -7.14
C ILE A 84 -1.99 -2.93 -8.46
N LEU A 85 -3.23 -2.44 -8.43
CA LEU A 85 -3.87 -1.87 -9.62
C LEU A 85 -3.12 -0.65 -10.15
N TRP A 86 -2.68 0.27 -9.27
CA TRP A 86 -1.89 1.43 -9.66
C TRP A 86 -0.58 1.05 -10.34
N LEU A 87 0.18 0.12 -9.76
CA LEU A 87 1.46 -0.33 -10.29
C LEU A 87 1.31 -0.95 -11.69
N LYS A 88 0.22 -1.68 -11.92
CA LYS A 88 -0.06 -2.33 -13.22
C LYS A 88 -0.67 -1.41 -14.25
N ASN A 89 -1.53 -0.48 -13.85
CA ASN A 89 -2.26 0.40 -14.75
C ASN A 89 -2.57 1.76 -14.11
N PRO A 90 -1.55 2.65 -14.00
CA PRO A 90 -1.74 3.96 -13.38
C PRO A 90 -2.85 4.77 -14.05
N GLN A 91 -3.01 4.64 -15.38
CA GLN A 91 -3.99 5.35 -16.18
C GLN A 91 -5.44 4.93 -15.93
N ALA A 92 -5.67 3.74 -15.37
CA ALA A 92 -7.01 3.34 -14.92
C ALA A 92 -7.49 4.13 -13.69
N ILE A 93 -6.55 4.63 -12.87
CA ILE A 93 -6.86 5.44 -11.69
C ILE A 93 -6.72 6.93 -12.02
N GLN A 94 -5.68 7.31 -12.75
CA GLN A 94 -5.44 8.68 -13.22
C GLN A 94 -5.12 8.69 -14.71
N LYS A 95 -6.13 9.02 -15.53
CA LYS A 95 -6.05 8.99 -17.00
C LYS A 95 -4.81 9.67 -17.60
N ASN A 96 -4.35 10.77 -16.99
CA ASN A 96 -3.21 11.56 -17.45
C ASN A 96 -1.95 11.33 -16.58
N SER A 97 -1.84 10.19 -15.89
CA SER A 97 -0.67 9.86 -15.06
C SER A 97 0.60 9.85 -15.91
N ALA A 98 1.63 10.51 -15.42
CA ALA A 98 2.98 10.44 -15.98
C ALA A 98 3.67 9.11 -15.68
N MET A 99 3.23 8.38 -14.65
CA MET A 99 3.74 7.03 -14.38
C MET A 99 3.27 6.10 -15.51
N PRO A 100 4.18 5.48 -16.28
CA PRO A 100 3.80 4.64 -17.41
C PRO A 100 3.23 3.30 -16.93
N ASN A 101 2.52 2.61 -17.82
CA ASN A 101 2.23 1.19 -17.62
C ASN A 101 3.53 0.39 -17.86
N LEU A 102 3.99 -0.31 -16.82
CA LEU A 102 5.23 -1.09 -16.83
C LEU A 102 5.02 -2.55 -17.27
N ASN A 103 3.79 -2.92 -17.62
CA ASN A 103 3.38 -4.27 -18.04
C ASN A 103 3.79 -5.39 -17.07
N MET A 104 3.74 -5.10 -15.76
CA MET A 104 4.04 -6.09 -14.72
C MET A 104 2.87 -7.05 -14.48
N THR A 105 3.20 -8.27 -14.06
CA THR A 105 2.22 -9.25 -13.60
C THR A 105 1.60 -8.85 -12.25
N GLU A 106 0.48 -9.48 -11.88
CA GLU A 106 -0.12 -9.30 -10.54
C GLU A 106 0.87 -9.65 -9.42
N GLU A 107 1.62 -10.74 -9.60
CA GLU A 107 2.57 -11.24 -8.61
C GLU A 107 3.74 -10.28 -8.42
N GLU A 108 4.31 -9.76 -9.50
CA GLU A 108 5.38 -8.75 -9.44
C GLU A 108 4.90 -7.46 -8.79
N ALA A 109 3.71 -7.00 -9.14
CA ALA A 109 3.09 -5.82 -8.52
C ALA A 109 2.87 -6.03 -7.02
N SER A 110 2.40 -7.22 -6.62
CA SER A 110 2.19 -7.57 -5.22
C SER A 110 3.50 -7.61 -4.44
N ASP A 111 4.59 -8.14 -5.02
CA ASP A 111 5.91 -8.16 -4.38
C ASP A 111 6.46 -6.75 -4.17
N ILE A 112 6.38 -5.88 -5.19
CA ILE A 112 6.78 -4.47 -5.08
C ILE A 112 5.94 -3.77 -4.02
N ALA A 113 4.62 -3.96 -4.04
CA ALA A 113 3.70 -3.38 -3.07
C ALA A 113 4.07 -3.83 -1.63
N THR A 114 4.32 -5.12 -1.41
CA THR A 114 4.77 -5.65 -0.12
C THR A 114 6.09 -5.03 0.33
N TYR A 115 7.07 -4.88 -0.57
CA TYR A 115 8.32 -4.19 -0.25
C TYR A 115 8.07 -2.73 0.16
N LEU A 116 7.25 -1.99 -0.59
CA LEU A 116 6.93 -0.60 -0.26
C LEU A 116 6.30 -0.46 1.13
N TYR A 117 5.36 -1.34 1.50
CA TYR A 117 4.74 -1.33 2.83
C TYR A 117 5.64 -1.84 3.95
N SER A 118 6.72 -2.56 3.65
CA SER A 118 7.69 -3.02 4.64
C SER A 118 8.68 -1.94 5.12
N GLN A 119 8.67 -0.76 4.49
CA GLN A 119 9.53 0.37 4.81
C GLN A 119 9.19 1.05 6.13
#